data_AF-R5VVI9-F1
#
_entry.id   AF-R5VVI9-F1
#
_cell.length_a   1.000
_cell.length_b   1.000
_cell.length_c   1.000
_cell.angle_alpha   90.00
_cell.angle_beta   90.00
_cell.angle_gamma   90.00
#
_symmetry.space_group_name_H-M   'P 1'
#
loop_
_entity.id
_entity.type
_entity.pdbx_description
1 polymer ?
#
loop_
_entity_poly.entity_id
_entity_poly.type
_entity_poly.pdbx_seq_one_letter_code
_entity_poly.pdbx_strand_id
1 'polypeptide(L)'
;MQSEGGAAGAVHGSLQAGALTTTYTASQGLLLMIPNMYKIAGEFLPCVFHVSARTLASHALCIFGDHQDVMSCRQTGFAMLCEGSVQEVMDLAGVAHLSTIKSRVPFVNFFDGFRTSHEIQKIL
;
A
#
# COMPACT_ATOMS: atom_id res chain seq x y z
N MET A 1 6.39 0.30 -15.16
CA MET A 1 6.47 1.77 -15.22
C MET A 1 7.88 2.22 -14.89
N GLN A 2 8.24 3.45 -15.24
CA GLN A 2 9.57 4.04 -15.07
C GLN A 2 9.85 4.59 -13.66
N SER A 3 8.79 4.86 -12.88
CA SER A 3 8.85 5.24 -11.46
C SER A 3 7.53 4.90 -10.79
N GLU A 4 7.49 4.93 -9.47
CA GLU A 4 6.30 4.68 -8.66
C GLU A 4 5.23 5.76 -8.86
N GLY A 5 5.62 7.00 -9.15
CA GLY A 5 4.67 8.04 -9.56
C GLY A 5 3.95 7.70 -10.87
N GLY A 6 4.70 7.13 -11.84
CA GLY A 6 4.11 6.58 -13.06
C GLY A 6 3.26 5.33 -12.80
N ALA A 7 3.70 4.45 -11.91
CA ALA A 7 2.93 3.28 -11.48
C ALA A 7 1.60 3.69 -10.86
N ALA A 8 1.58 4.68 -9.97
CA ALA A 8 0.34 5.18 -9.37
C ALA A 8 -0.61 5.80 -10.40
N GLY A 9 -0.08 6.50 -11.41
CA GLY A 9 -0.88 7.01 -12.52
C GLY A 9 -1.46 5.89 -13.39
N ALA A 10 -0.69 4.84 -13.67
CA ALA A 10 -1.18 3.66 -14.38
C ALA A 10 -2.25 2.92 -13.58
N VAL A 11 -2.08 2.78 -12.26
CA VAL A 11 -3.09 2.23 -11.36
C VAL A 11 -4.37 3.06 -11.42
N HIS A 12 -4.27 4.38 -11.32
CA HIS A 12 -5.43 5.27 -11.42
C HIS A 12 -6.18 5.09 -12.75
N GLY A 13 -5.47 5.14 -13.88
CA GLY A 13 -6.09 4.96 -15.21
C GLY A 13 -6.72 3.58 -15.40
N SER A 14 -6.07 2.53 -14.92
CA SER A 14 -6.59 1.15 -14.98
C SER A 14 -7.87 0.98 -14.17
N LEU A 15 -7.92 1.57 -12.97
CA LEU A 15 -9.11 1.58 -12.12
C LEU A 15 -10.26 2.35 -12.77
N GLN A 16 -9.99 3.52 -13.36
CA GLN A 16 -11.00 4.28 -14.10
C GLN A 16 -11.54 3.51 -15.32
N ALA A 17 -10.71 2.69 -15.96
CA ALA A 17 -11.12 1.82 -17.06
C ALA A 17 -11.93 0.59 -16.60
N GLY A 18 -12.14 0.41 -15.29
CA GLY A 18 -12.96 -0.67 -14.73
C GLY A 18 -12.18 -1.95 -14.40
N ALA A 19 -10.84 -1.93 -14.44
CA ALA A 19 -10.01 -3.07 -14.07
C ALA A 19 -9.58 -2.99 -12.61
N LEU A 20 -9.85 -4.05 -11.83
CA LEU A 20 -9.34 -4.17 -10.46
C LEU A 20 -7.81 -4.19 -10.51
N THR A 21 -7.18 -3.20 -9.89
CA THR A 21 -5.74 -2.97 -9.99
C THR A 21 -5.12 -2.86 -8.61
N THR A 22 -3.97 -3.48 -8.43
CA THR A 22 -3.18 -3.50 -7.18
C THR A 22 -1.75 -3.08 -7.48
N THR A 23 -1.01 -2.62 -6.47
CA THR A 23 0.42 -2.34 -6.59
C THR A 23 1.17 -2.70 -5.31
N TYR A 24 2.48 -2.84 -5.43
CA TYR A 24 3.40 -3.12 -4.33
C TYR A 24 4.44 -2.00 -4.27
N THR A 25 4.68 -1.44 -3.09
CA THR A 25 5.66 -0.35 -2.92
C THR A 25 6.16 -0.25 -1.47
N ALA A 26 7.11 0.65 -1.21
CA ALA A 26 7.67 0.93 0.11
C ALA A 26 8.42 2.28 0.10
N SER A 27 8.54 2.92 1.25
CA SER A 27 9.41 4.08 1.48
C SER A 27 9.22 5.18 0.43
N GLN A 28 10.31 5.58 -0.26
CA GLN A 28 10.29 6.62 -1.29
C GLN A 28 9.32 6.33 -2.43
N GLY A 29 9.15 5.05 -2.78
CA GLY A 29 8.18 4.65 -3.80
C GLY A 29 6.77 5.04 -3.41
N LEU A 30 6.38 4.82 -2.15
CA LEU A 30 5.06 5.20 -1.65
C LEU A 30 4.87 6.73 -1.67
N LEU A 31 5.91 7.51 -1.32
CA LEU A 31 5.84 8.98 -1.38
C LEU A 31 5.54 9.48 -2.80
N LEU A 32 6.12 8.85 -3.81
CA LEU A 32 5.85 9.20 -5.21
C LEU A 32 4.42 8.86 -5.65
N MET A 33 3.72 7.96 -4.93
CA MET A 33 2.34 7.61 -5.22
C MET A 33 1.31 8.56 -4.56
N ILE A 34 1.69 9.30 -3.51
CA ILE A 34 0.78 10.16 -2.70
C ILE A 34 -0.13 11.07 -3.56
N PRO A 35 0.36 11.78 -4.59
CA PRO A 35 -0.50 12.64 -5.40
C PRO A 35 -1.65 11.88 -6.08
N ASN A 36 -1.38 10.67 -6.57
CA ASN A 36 -2.41 9.83 -7.18
C ASN A 36 -3.30 9.15 -6.14
N MET A 37 -2.80 8.88 -4.92
CA MET A 37 -3.65 8.36 -3.84
C MET A 37 -4.80 9.32 -3.54
N TYR A 38 -4.57 10.63 -3.47
CA TYR A 38 -5.67 11.59 -3.30
C TYR A 38 -6.73 11.51 -4.40
N LYS A 39 -6.32 11.29 -5.66
CA LYS A 39 -7.27 11.13 -6.78
C LYS A 39 -8.05 9.83 -6.67
N ILE A 40 -7.36 8.71 -6.44
CA ILE A 40 -7.96 7.39 -6.32
C ILE A 40 -9.00 7.36 -5.18
N ALA A 41 -8.66 7.95 -4.03
CA ALA A 41 -9.59 8.05 -2.90
C ALA A 41 -10.74 9.02 -3.18
N GLY A 42 -10.46 10.19 -3.76
CA GLY A 42 -11.48 11.19 -4.10
C GLY A 42 -12.50 10.70 -5.14
N GLU A 43 -12.09 9.77 -6.01
CA GLU A 43 -12.95 9.15 -7.01
C GLU A 43 -13.60 7.84 -6.54
N PHE A 44 -13.41 7.45 -5.27
CA PHE A 44 -13.93 6.22 -4.68
C PHE A 44 -13.62 4.97 -5.52
N LEU A 45 -12.37 4.87 -5.98
CA LEU A 45 -11.92 3.76 -6.81
C LEU A 45 -11.41 2.61 -5.92
N PRO A 46 -11.98 1.40 -6.03
CA PRO A 46 -11.60 0.28 -5.19
C PRO A 46 -10.24 -0.28 -5.59
N CYS A 47 -9.23 -0.09 -4.75
CA CYS A 47 -7.91 -0.69 -4.93
C CYS A 47 -7.25 -1.05 -3.59
N VAL A 48 -6.17 -1.81 -3.67
CA VAL A 48 -5.30 -2.15 -2.53
C VAL A 48 -3.85 -1.87 -2.90
N PHE A 49 -3.16 -1.13 -2.05
CA PHE A 49 -1.72 -0.94 -2.12
C PHE A 49 -1.11 -1.80 -1.04
N HIS A 50 -0.31 -2.79 -1.43
CA HIS A 50 0.43 -3.65 -0.51
C HIS A 50 1.77 -3.00 -0.21
N VAL A 51 2.01 -2.65 1.05
CA VAL A 51 3.17 -1.86 1.46
C VAL A 51 4.00 -2.63 2.49
N SER A 52 5.23 -2.97 2.12
CA SER A 52 6.24 -3.41 3.07
C SER A 52 6.82 -2.16 3.74
N ALA A 53 6.21 -1.70 4.83
CA ALA A 53 6.48 -0.42 5.49
C ALA A 53 7.97 -0.27 5.82
N ARG A 54 8.56 0.85 5.38
CA ARG A 54 10.02 1.05 5.37
C ARG A 54 10.40 2.51 5.65
N THR A 55 11.49 2.69 6.38
CA THR A 55 12.05 3.99 6.74
C THR A 55 12.19 4.93 5.54
N LEU A 56 11.86 6.21 5.76
CA LEU A 56 12.11 7.26 4.79
C LEU A 56 13.56 7.73 4.89
N ALA A 57 14.19 7.95 3.74
CA ALA A 57 15.51 8.55 3.69
C ALA A 57 15.41 9.98 4.26
N SER A 58 16.07 10.21 5.39
CA SER A 58 16.17 11.51 6.05
C SER A 58 17.63 11.98 6.03
N HIS A 59 18.37 11.78 7.12
CA HIS A 59 19.81 12.01 7.19
C HIS A 59 20.63 10.93 6.47
N ALA A 60 20.09 9.72 6.37
CA ALA A 60 20.68 8.59 5.66
C ALA A 60 19.56 7.74 5.02
N LEU A 61 19.92 6.99 3.98
CA LEU A 61 19.06 5.97 3.40
C LEU A 61 18.98 4.77 4.36
N CYS A 62 17.76 4.28 4.61
CA CYS A 62 17.51 3.05 5.36
C CYS A 62 16.54 2.17 4.59
N ILE A 63 16.90 0.89 4.44
CA ILE A 63 16.04 -0.11 3.78
C ILE A 63 15.19 -0.90 4.78
N PHE A 64 15.37 -0.71 6.10
CA PHE A 64 14.69 -1.49 7.12
C PHE A 64 13.32 -0.94 7.48
N GLY A 65 12.53 -1.77 8.16
CA GLY A 65 11.13 -1.48 8.48
C GLY A 65 10.94 -0.46 9.60
N ASP A 66 10.08 0.51 9.32
CA ASP A 66 9.34 1.32 10.29
C ASP A 66 8.09 1.87 9.58
N HIS A 67 7.28 2.69 10.24
CA HIS A 67 6.02 3.21 9.67
C HIS A 67 6.11 4.62 9.07
N GLN A 68 7.31 5.16 8.83
CA GLN A 68 7.45 6.55 8.38
C GLN A 68 6.76 6.81 7.03
N ASP A 69 6.82 5.84 6.13
CA ASP A 69 6.23 5.92 4.80
C ASP A 69 4.70 5.87 4.83
N VAL A 70 4.12 4.85 5.48
CA VAL A 70 2.67 4.70 5.63
C VAL A 70 2.06 5.85 6.42
N MET A 71 2.73 6.36 7.45
CA MET A 71 2.26 7.52 8.20
C MET A 71 2.31 8.82 7.38
N SER A 72 3.14 8.88 6.33
CA SER A 72 3.20 10.01 5.42
C SER A 72 2.03 10.07 4.43
N CYS A 73 1.28 8.98 4.25
CA CYS A 73 0.10 8.93 3.38
C CYS A 73 -1.23 8.84 4.15
N ARG A 74 -1.23 8.92 5.50
CA ARG A 74 -2.44 8.78 6.33
C ARG A 74 -3.58 9.76 6.00
N GLN A 75 -3.23 10.92 5.44
CA GLN A 75 -4.15 11.98 5.08
C GLN A 75 -4.73 11.85 3.66
N THR A 76 -4.31 10.84 2.88
CA THR A 76 -4.70 10.69 1.46
C THR A 76 -6.14 10.22 1.28
N GLY A 77 -6.81 9.77 2.35
CA GLY A 77 -8.16 9.22 2.31
C GLY A 77 -8.22 7.71 2.09
N PHE A 78 -7.07 7.03 1.99
CA PHE A 78 -7.02 5.57 2.00
C PHE A 78 -7.33 5.03 3.40
N ALA A 79 -8.09 3.94 3.47
CA ALA A 79 -8.16 3.12 4.66
C ALA A 79 -6.80 2.45 4.90
N MET A 80 -6.39 2.30 6.16
CA MET A 80 -5.10 1.70 6.50
C MET A 80 -5.33 0.44 7.34
N LEU A 81 -4.83 -0.70 6.85
CA LEU A 81 -4.90 -2.00 7.52
C LEU A 81 -3.49 -2.48 7.81
N CYS A 82 -3.17 -2.67 9.09
CA CYS A 82 -1.85 -3.09 9.56
C CYS A 82 -1.87 -4.60 9.88
N GLU A 83 -0.83 -5.31 9.47
CA GLU A 83 -0.68 -6.76 9.65
C GLU A 83 0.59 -7.06 10.45
N GLY A 84 0.45 -7.75 11.58
CA GLY A 84 1.49 -7.97 12.58
C GLY A 84 2.25 -9.29 12.45
N SER A 85 1.80 -10.21 11.58
CA SER A 85 2.46 -11.52 11.36
C SER A 85 2.28 -12.01 9.92
N VAL A 86 3.09 -12.99 9.50
CA VAL A 86 2.98 -13.57 8.14
C VAL A 86 1.61 -14.23 7.91
N GLN A 87 1.00 -14.79 8.97
CA GLN A 87 -0.37 -15.31 8.92
C GLN A 87 -1.38 -14.19 8.68
N GLU A 88 -1.27 -13.10 9.45
CA GLU A 88 -2.16 -11.94 9.29
C GLU A 88 -2.01 -11.32 7.89
N VAL A 89 -0.81 -11.30 7.31
CA VAL A 89 -0.60 -10.87 5.91
C VAL A 89 -1.39 -11.71 4.92
N MET A 90 -1.48 -13.03 5.14
CA MET A 90 -2.29 -13.90 4.29
C MET A 90 -3.79 -13.65 4.48
N ASP A 91 -4.24 -13.57 5.73
CA ASP A 91 -5.65 -13.46 6.08
C ASP A 91 -6.24 -12.09 5.70
N LEU A 92 -5.53 -11.02 6.07
CA LEU A 92 -6.03 -9.64 6.00
C LEU A 92 -5.86 -9.02 4.61
N ALA A 93 -4.90 -9.48 3.80
CA ALA A 93 -4.81 -9.07 2.41
C ALA A 93 -6.10 -9.35 1.62
N GLY A 94 -6.68 -10.55 1.81
CA GLY A 94 -7.97 -10.90 1.22
C GLY A 94 -9.11 -10.03 1.75
N VAL A 95 -9.10 -9.73 3.05
CA VAL A 95 -10.08 -8.83 3.69
C VAL A 95 -10.00 -7.42 3.10
N ALA A 96 -8.80 -6.88 2.88
CA ALA A 96 -8.61 -5.55 2.27
C ALA A 96 -9.20 -5.51 0.85
N HIS A 97 -8.95 -6.53 0.02
CA HIS A 97 -9.50 -6.64 -1.33
C HIS A 97 -11.03 -6.76 -1.36
N LEU A 98 -11.62 -7.57 -0.48
CA LEU A 98 -13.08 -7.69 -0.40
C LEU A 98 -13.73 -6.42 0.16
N SER A 99 -13.07 -5.77 1.11
CA SER A 99 -13.57 -4.55 1.76
C SER A 99 -13.51 -3.34 0.83
N THR A 100 -12.43 -3.18 0.04
CA THR A 100 -12.30 -2.07 -0.92
C THR A 100 -13.40 -2.12 -1.98
N ILE A 101 -13.73 -3.31 -2.50
CA ILE A 101 -14.79 -3.50 -3.50
C ILE A 101 -16.15 -3.08 -2.96
N LYS A 102 -16.47 -3.47 -1.72
CA LYS A 102 -17.78 -3.17 -1.11
C LYS A 102 -17.90 -1.72 -0.66
N SER A 103 -16.86 -1.18 -0.03
CA SER A 103 -16.86 0.16 0.55
C SER A 103 -16.58 1.26 -0.47
N ARG A 104 -15.96 0.92 -1.61
CA ARG A 104 -15.38 1.87 -2.57
C ARG A 104 -14.32 2.80 -1.96
N VAL A 105 -13.77 2.43 -0.81
CA VAL A 105 -12.66 3.14 -0.17
C VAL A 105 -11.38 2.36 -0.48
N PRO A 106 -10.34 2.98 -1.07
CA PRO A 106 -9.08 2.29 -1.35
C PRO A 106 -8.30 1.99 -0.06
N PHE A 107 -7.50 0.91 -0.06
CA PHE A 107 -6.77 0.43 1.12
C PHE A 107 -5.25 0.51 0.95
N VAL A 108 -4.55 0.96 1.98
CA VAL A 108 -3.14 0.66 2.22
C VAL A 108 -3.12 -0.54 3.17
N ASN A 109 -2.76 -1.70 2.63
CA ASN A 109 -2.54 -2.91 3.40
C ASN A 109 -1.04 -3.04 3.67
N PHE A 110 -0.61 -2.93 4.92
CA PHE A 110 0.81 -2.78 5.24
C PHE A 110 1.28 -3.68 6.37
N PHE A 111 2.54 -4.09 6.25
CA PHE A 111 3.26 -4.96 7.18
C PHE A 111 4.71 -4.51 7.29
N ASP A 112 5.36 -4.84 8.42
CA ASP A 112 6.70 -4.33 8.72
C ASP A 112 7.76 -4.86 7.73
N GLY A 113 8.50 -3.93 7.12
CA GLY A 113 9.58 -4.25 6.21
C GLY A 113 10.71 -5.02 6.89
N PHE A 114 11.20 -6.07 6.24
CA PHE A 114 12.10 -7.09 6.76
C PHE A 114 11.54 -7.90 7.93
N ARG A 115 11.00 -7.25 8.97
CA ARG A 115 10.53 -7.93 10.18
C ARG A 115 9.40 -8.91 9.89
N THR A 116 8.43 -8.54 9.07
CA THR A 116 7.32 -9.43 8.66
C THR A 116 7.47 -9.83 7.20
N SER A 117 7.90 -8.91 6.32
CA SER A 117 7.95 -9.17 4.87
C SER A 117 8.97 -10.23 4.44
N HIS A 118 9.98 -10.50 5.27
CA HIS A 118 11.03 -11.50 5.00
C HIS A 118 11.09 -12.59 6.08
N GLU A 119 10.12 -12.60 7.00
CA GLU A 119 10.00 -13.68 7.97
C GLU A 119 9.45 -14.94 7.29
N ILE A 120 10.13 -16.07 7.52
CA ILE A 120 9.65 -17.37 7.05
C ILE A 120 8.90 -18.02 8.20
N GLN A 121 7.59 -18.13 8.06
CA GLN A 121 6.71 -18.77 9.03
C GLN A 121 5.87 -19.84 8.34
N LYS A 122 5.70 -20.99 8.99
CA LYS A 122 4.66 -21.94 8.59
C LYS A 122 3.30 -21.36 8.98
N ILE A 123 2.50 -21.00 7.98
CA ILE A 123 1.12 -20.53 8.13
C ILE A 123 0.13 -21.70 8.03
N LEU A 124 -1.09 -21.53 8.54
CA LEU A 124 -2.15 -22.54 8.62
C LEU A 124 -2.91 -22.72 7.30
#